data_AF-A0AA96SM19-F1
#
_entry.id   AF-A0AA96SM19-F1
#
_cell.length_a   1.000
_cell.length_b   1.000
_cell.length_c   1.000
_cell.angle_alpha   90.00
_cell.angle_beta   90.00
_cell.angle_gamma   90.00
#
_symmetry.space_group_name_H-M   'P 1'
#
loop_
_entity.id
_entity.type
_entity.pdbx_description
1 polymer ?
#
loop_
_entity_poly.entity_id
_entity_poly.type
_entity_poly.pdbx_seq_one_letter_code
_entity_poly.pdbx_strand_id
1 'polypeptide(L)'
;MKTKLRNNLRELLLTFLVIWLPLAYALWIYPSLPENIRINFVSLISPTFEYAPKFLFIWGLPIFMTLIQLIVYGATAYREITKPAFARFVLWIVPLTHIAVYLSILFYALDSHFNINKIAAIFSGVMFLISGNYMPKKMVVEEKPAPRWLAYLFILVGLTAVLVGLFLL
;
A
#
# COMPACT_ATOMS: atom_id res chain seq x y z
N MET A 1 5.91 27.46 -12.10
CA MET A 1 5.41 26.25 -12.79
C MET A 1 6.47 25.15 -12.96
N LYS A 2 7.66 25.42 -13.54
CA LYS A 2 8.74 24.42 -13.75
C LYS A 2 9.21 23.67 -12.49
N THR A 3 9.33 24.36 -11.36
CA THR A 3 9.76 23.77 -10.06
C THR A 3 8.74 22.80 -9.47
N LYS A 4 7.43 23.08 -9.60
CA LYS A 4 6.33 22.21 -9.15
C LYS A 4 6.31 20.89 -9.95
N LEU A 5 6.48 20.96 -11.28
CA LEU A 5 6.54 19.79 -12.16
C LEU A 5 7.78 18.92 -11.88
N ARG A 6 8.96 19.55 -11.69
CA ARG A 6 10.21 18.86 -11.37
C ARG A 6 10.14 18.09 -10.05
N ASN A 7 9.51 18.67 -9.02
CA ASN A 7 9.35 18.01 -7.72
C ASN A 7 8.37 16.83 -7.80
N ASN A 8 7.30 16.95 -8.59
CA ASN A 8 6.34 15.85 -8.81
C ASN A 8 6.97 14.66 -9.57
N LEU A 9 7.82 14.92 -10.56
CA LEU A 9 8.55 13.85 -11.28
C LEU A 9 9.57 13.15 -10.38
N ARG A 10 10.29 13.89 -9.53
CA ARG A 10 11.21 13.30 -8.56
C ARG A 10 10.48 12.35 -7.60
N GLU A 11 9.34 12.77 -7.08
CA GLU A 11 8.50 11.93 -6.22
C GLU A 11 8.01 10.68 -6.95
N LEU A 12 7.57 10.81 -8.20
CA LEU A 12 7.18 9.67 -9.02
C LEU A 12 8.32 8.66 -9.19
N LEU A 13 9.53 9.12 -9.53
CA LEU A 13 10.70 8.25 -9.67
C LEU A 13 11.06 7.56 -8.35
N LEU A 14 10.95 8.27 -7.22
CA LEU A 14 11.12 7.67 -5.90
C LEU A 14 10.08 6.58 -5.63
N THR A 15 8.81 6.81 -5.98
CA THR A 15 7.77 5.79 -5.79
C THR A 15 8.01 4.55 -6.63
N PHE A 16 8.53 4.70 -7.86
CA PHE A 16 8.97 3.56 -8.67
C PHE A 16 10.15 2.83 -8.04
N LEU A 17 11.17 3.54 -7.59
CA LEU A 17 12.30 2.92 -6.90
C LEU A 17 11.82 2.07 -5.70
N VAL A 18 10.89 2.61 -4.91
CA VAL A 18 10.34 1.92 -3.73
C VAL A 18 9.47 0.71 -4.13
N ILE A 19 8.71 0.77 -5.22
CA ILE A 19 7.94 -0.37 -5.75
C ILE A 19 8.89 -1.47 -6.23
N TRP A 20 9.98 -1.13 -6.91
CA TRP A 20 10.87 -2.13 -7.49
C TRP A 20 11.95 -2.62 -6.51
N LEU A 21 12.17 -1.94 -5.39
CA LEU A 21 13.17 -2.32 -4.39
C LEU A 21 13.00 -3.75 -3.84
N PRO A 22 11.79 -4.22 -3.46
CA PRO A 22 11.59 -5.58 -2.98
C PRO A 22 11.89 -6.67 -4.01
N LEU A 23 11.87 -6.35 -5.32
CA LEU A 23 12.20 -7.32 -6.37
C LEU A 23 13.65 -7.79 -6.23
N ALA A 24 14.58 -6.91 -5.87
CA ALA A 24 15.98 -7.30 -5.67
C ALA A 24 16.10 -8.39 -4.58
N TYR A 25 15.34 -8.24 -3.48
CA TYR A 25 15.26 -9.25 -2.44
C TYR A 25 14.59 -10.54 -2.94
N ALA A 26 13.49 -10.45 -3.69
CA ALA A 26 12.81 -11.61 -4.27
C ALA A 26 13.71 -12.43 -5.21
N LEU A 27 14.52 -11.75 -6.03
CA LEU A 27 15.46 -12.40 -6.94
C LEU A 27 16.58 -13.11 -6.17
N TRP A 28 17.05 -12.53 -5.07
CA TRP A 28 18.06 -13.16 -4.21
C TRP A 28 17.54 -14.46 -3.57
N ILE A 29 16.30 -14.48 -3.09
CA ILE A 29 15.69 -15.65 -2.44
C ILE A 29 14.96 -16.59 -3.43
N TYR A 30 14.94 -16.25 -4.73
CA TYR A 30 14.17 -16.96 -5.77
C TYR A 30 14.34 -18.49 -5.77
N PRO A 31 15.56 -19.05 -5.58
CA PRO A 31 15.76 -20.50 -5.54
C PRO A 31 15.10 -21.17 -4.32
N SER A 32 14.87 -20.42 -3.25
CA SER A 32 14.27 -20.91 -2.00
C SER A 32 12.74 -20.82 -1.98
N LEU A 33 12.15 -20.12 -2.96
CA LEU A 33 10.70 -19.96 -3.05
C LEU A 33 10.05 -21.18 -3.73
N PRO A 34 8.86 -21.59 -3.25
CA PRO A 34 8.08 -22.67 -3.88
C PRO A 34 7.61 -22.26 -5.29
N GLU A 35 7.39 -23.24 -6.18
CA GLU A 35 6.97 -22.94 -7.57
C GLU A 35 5.62 -22.23 -7.66
N ASN A 36 4.73 -22.48 -6.71
CA ASN A 36 3.45 -21.79 -6.58
C ASN A 36 3.39 -21.08 -5.23
N ILE A 37 3.29 -19.75 -5.27
CA ILE A 37 3.18 -18.88 -4.11
C ILE A 37 1.70 -18.68 -3.81
N ARG A 38 1.30 -18.85 -2.55
CA ARG A 38 -0.04 -18.50 -2.10
C ARG A 38 -0.22 -16.98 -2.17
N ILE A 39 -1.28 -16.52 -2.82
CA ILE A 39 -1.57 -15.08 -3.00
C ILE A 39 -2.92 -14.66 -2.42
N ASN A 40 -3.78 -15.63 -2.06
CA ASN A 40 -5.03 -15.34 -1.36
C ASN A 40 -4.93 -15.73 0.11
N PHE A 41 -5.08 -14.73 0.98
CA PHE A 41 -5.07 -14.89 2.44
C PHE A 41 -6.40 -14.48 3.09
N VAL A 42 -7.39 -14.08 2.27
CA VAL A 42 -8.72 -13.66 2.71
C VAL A 42 -9.77 -14.57 2.07
N SER A 43 -10.41 -15.41 2.90
CA SER A 43 -11.36 -16.45 2.47
C SER A 43 -12.67 -15.95 1.81
N LEU A 44 -12.86 -14.63 1.64
CA LEU A 44 -14.15 -14.05 1.27
C LEU A 44 -14.39 -13.91 -0.24
N ILE A 45 -13.34 -13.92 -1.09
CA ILE A 45 -13.46 -13.36 -2.45
C ILE A 45 -13.50 -14.41 -3.57
N SER A 46 -12.80 -15.54 -3.47
CA SER A 46 -12.98 -16.72 -4.33
C SER A 46 -11.93 -17.80 -4.01
N PRO A 47 -12.28 -19.09 -3.99
CA PRO A 47 -11.33 -20.20 -3.88
C PRO A 47 -10.47 -20.41 -5.15
N THR A 48 -10.80 -19.79 -6.30
CA THR A 48 -10.15 -20.09 -7.58
C THR A 48 -8.80 -19.40 -7.82
N PHE A 49 -8.43 -18.39 -7.02
CA PHE A 49 -7.18 -17.62 -7.15
C PHE A 49 -6.26 -17.78 -5.93
N GLU A 50 -6.15 -18.99 -5.40
CA GLU A 50 -5.40 -19.19 -4.15
C GLU A 50 -3.87 -19.10 -4.34
N TYR A 51 -3.35 -19.54 -5.49
CA TYR A 51 -1.92 -19.61 -5.79
C TYR A 51 -1.58 -18.96 -7.14
N ALA A 52 -0.34 -18.49 -7.27
CA ALA A 52 0.24 -18.03 -8.52
C ALA A 52 1.64 -18.61 -8.71
N PRO A 53 2.07 -18.90 -9.96
CA PRO A 53 3.46 -19.26 -10.24
C PRO A 53 4.43 -18.21 -9.70
N LYS A 54 5.53 -18.61 -9.07
CA LYS A 54 6.46 -17.67 -8.41
C LYS A 54 7.01 -16.61 -9.36
N PHE A 55 7.28 -16.98 -10.61
CA PHE A 55 7.67 -16.04 -11.65
C PHE A 55 6.62 -14.93 -11.86
N LEU A 56 5.35 -15.31 -11.97
CA LEU A 56 4.26 -14.38 -12.19
C LEU A 56 4.05 -13.46 -10.99
N PHE A 57 4.14 -13.98 -9.76
CA PHE A 57 4.05 -13.14 -8.56
C PHE A 57 5.20 -12.11 -8.52
N ILE A 58 6.43 -12.58 -8.71
CA ILE A 58 7.65 -11.78 -8.53
C ILE A 58 7.70 -10.61 -9.51
N TRP A 59 7.33 -10.83 -10.77
CA TRP A 59 7.34 -9.79 -11.81
C TRP A 59 6.00 -9.08 -11.98
N GLY A 60 4.89 -9.83 -11.92
CA GLY A 60 3.56 -9.31 -12.18
C GLY A 60 3.10 -8.29 -11.15
N LEU A 61 3.38 -8.52 -9.86
CA LEU A 61 2.91 -7.62 -8.80
C LEU A 61 3.61 -6.23 -8.84
N PRO A 62 4.94 -6.10 -9.01
CA PRO A 62 5.60 -4.81 -9.19
C PRO A 62 5.12 -4.07 -10.46
N ILE A 63 4.93 -4.78 -11.57
CA ILE A 63 4.39 -4.20 -12.82
C ILE A 63 2.98 -3.65 -12.57
N PHE A 64 2.10 -4.46 -11.99
CA PHE A 64 0.74 -4.06 -11.67
C PHE A 64 0.69 -2.84 -10.74
N MET A 65 1.51 -2.82 -9.68
CA MET A 65 1.60 -1.70 -8.76
C MET A 65 2.18 -0.44 -9.41
N THR A 66 3.09 -0.59 -10.38
CA THR A 66 3.60 0.53 -11.18
C THR A 66 2.47 1.15 -12.02
N LEU A 67 1.60 0.33 -12.62
CA LEU A 67 0.43 0.82 -13.37
C LEU A 67 -0.56 1.57 -12.48
N ILE A 68 -0.87 1.03 -11.29
CA ILE A 68 -1.70 1.72 -10.30
C ILE A 68 -1.05 3.05 -9.90
N GLN A 69 0.27 3.07 -9.69
CA GLN A 69 0.99 4.28 -9.30
C GLN A 69 0.89 5.37 -10.38
N LEU A 70 0.94 5.01 -11.66
CA LEU A 70 0.72 5.95 -12.76
C LEU A 70 -0.68 6.55 -12.73
N ILE A 71 -1.71 5.75 -12.44
CA ILE A 71 -3.10 6.22 -12.30
C ILE A 71 -3.21 7.20 -11.12
N VAL A 72 -2.67 6.84 -9.96
CA VAL A 72 -2.69 7.69 -8.75
C VAL A 72 -1.92 8.99 -8.99
N TYR A 73 -0.77 8.93 -9.66
CA TYR A 73 -0.01 10.12 -10.05
C TYR A 73 -0.81 11.03 -10.98
N GLY A 74 -1.44 10.47 -12.01
CA GLY A 74 -2.33 11.21 -12.92
C GLY A 74 -3.46 11.89 -12.16
N ALA A 75 -4.21 11.15 -11.35
CA ALA A 75 -5.31 11.69 -10.55
C ALA A 75 -4.88 12.82 -9.61
N THR A 76 -3.70 12.69 -9.00
CA THR A 76 -3.11 13.72 -8.13
C THR A 76 -2.70 14.97 -8.91
N ALA A 77 -2.26 14.82 -10.17
CA ALA A 77 -1.87 15.93 -11.03
C ALA A 77 -3.06 16.74 -11.56
N TYR A 78 -4.22 16.11 -11.76
CA TYR A 78 -5.45 16.78 -12.21
C TYR A 78 -6.21 17.50 -11.08
N ARG A 79 -5.97 17.15 -9.82
CA ARG A 79 -6.67 17.73 -8.67
C ARG A 79 -5.93 18.92 -8.07
N GLU A 80 -6.67 19.98 -7.74
CA GLU A 80 -6.12 21.11 -6.98
C GLU A 80 -6.00 20.78 -5.49
N ILE A 81 -4.87 20.15 -5.13
CA ILE A 81 -4.56 19.82 -3.74
C ILE A 81 -3.93 21.02 -3.03
N THR A 82 -4.57 21.45 -1.95
CA THR A 82 -4.18 22.62 -1.15
C THR A 82 -2.98 22.36 -0.22
N LYS A 83 -2.76 21.11 0.17
CA LYS A 83 -1.70 20.70 1.12
C LYS A 83 -0.70 19.73 0.46
N PRO A 84 0.57 20.13 0.27
CA PRO A 84 1.59 19.27 -0.33
C PRO A 84 1.81 17.95 0.42
N ALA A 85 1.70 17.97 1.75
CA ALA A 85 1.83 16.76 2.59
C ALA A 85 0.75 15.72 2.29
N PHE A 86 -0.47 16.16 1.97
CA PHE A 86 -1.56 15.26 1.59
C PHE A 86 -1.35 14.68 0.19
N ALA A 87 -0.92 15.49 -0.78
CA ALA A 87 -0.56 15.00 -2.11
C ALA A 87 0.54 13.94 -2.03
N ARG A 88 1.58 14.18 -1.21
CA ARG A 88 2.63 13.19 -0.95
C ARG A 88 2.06 11.94 -0.29
N PHE A 89 1.23 12.08 0.75
CA PHE A 89 0.58 10.93 1.39
C PHE A 89 -0.14 10.05 0.36
N VAL A 90 -1.00 10.62 -0.48
CA VAL A 90 -1.74 9.90 -1.53
C VAL A 90 -0.81 9.15 -2.49
N LEU A 91 0.25 9.82 -2.97
CA LEU A 91 1.24 9.19 -3.87
C LEU A 91 2.02 8.04 -3.22
N TRP A 92 2.19 8.08 -1.90
CA TRP A 92 2.97 7.09 -1.16
C TRP A 92 2.14 5.90 -0.65
N ILE A 93 0.80 5.94 -0.75
CA ILE A 93 -0.06 4.80 -0.38
C ILE A 93 0.31 3.56 -1.20
N VAL A 94 0.44 3.68 -2.51
CA VAL A 94 0.72 2.54 -3.41
C VAL A 94 2.09 1.89 -3.14
N PRO A 95 3.23 2.62 -3.13
CA PRO A 95 4.52 2.00 -2.87
C PRO A 95 4.61 1.38 -1.47
N LEU A 96 4.02 1.99 -0.44
CA LEU A 96 4.03 1.44 0.91
C LEU A 96 3.15 0.18 1.02
N THR A 97 1.98 0.20 0.39
CA THR A 97 1.12 -0.99 0.31
C THR A 97 1.81 -2.11 -0.45
N HIS A 98 2.51 -1.80 -1.54
CA HIS A 98 3.28 -2.77 -2.31
C HIS A 98 4.35 -3.44 -1.43
N ILE A 99 5.16 -2.67 -0.70
CA ILE A 99 6.16 -3.24 0.21
C ILE A 99 5.51 -4.16 1.24
N ALA A 100 4.45 -3.69 1.91
CA ALA A 100 3.77 -4.46 2.94
C ALA A 100 3.24 -5.79 2.41
N VAL A 101 2.55 -5.77 1.27
CA VAL A 101 1.98 -6.96 0.64
C VAL A 101 3.08 -7.89 0.10
N TYR A 102 4.01 -7.35 -0.68
CA TYR A 102 5.02 -8.14 -1.39
C TYR A 102 5.94 -8.87 -0.42
N LEU A 103 6.48 -8.17 0.59
CA LEU A 103 7.35 -8.79 1.59
C LEU A 103 6.59 -9.78 2.48
N SER A 104 5.33 -9.49 2.86
CA SER A 104 4.55 -10.42 3.67
C SER A 104 4.32 -11.76 2.96
N ILE A 105 4.04 -11.71 1.65
CA ILE A 105 3.84 -12.91 0.84
C ILE A 105 5.15 -13.68 0.68
N LEU A 106 6.29 -12.99 0.46
CA LEU A 106 7.59 -13.64 0.38
C LEU A 106 7.99 -14.31 1.69
N PHE A 107 7.82 -13.64 2.83
CA PHE A 107 8.14 -14.21 4.13
C PHE A 107 7.24 -15.41 4.45
N TYR A 108 5.95 -15.33 4.12
CA TYR A 108 5.06 -16.49 4.25
C TYR A 108 5.45 -17.65 3.33
N ALA A 109 5.91 -17.35 2.11
CA ALA A 109 6.36 -18.38 1.18
C ALA A 109 7.64 -19.10 1.67
N LEU A 110 8.47 -18.44 2.47
CA LEU A 110 9.65 -19.02 3.10
C LEU A 110 9.32 -19.74 4.42
N ASP A 111 8.38 -19.20 5.20
CA ASP A 111 7.92 -19.75 6.47
C ASP A 111 6.41 -19.56 6.62
N SER A 112 5.66 -20.65 6.54
CA SER A 112 4.20 -20.63 6.65
C SER A 112 3.69 -20.23 8.04
N HIS A 113 4.55 -20.15 9.05
CA HIS A 113 4.21 -19.61 10.37
C HIS A 113 4.22 -18.07 10.40
N PHE A 114 4.75 -17.41 9.36
CA PHE A 114 4.75 -15.96 9.28
C PHE A 114 3.31 -15.42 9.27
N ASN A 115 2.95 -14.62 10.27
CA ASN A 115 1.58 -14.13 10.40
C ASN A 115 1.33 -12.92 9.46
N ILE A 116 0.82 -13.18 8.26
CA ILE A 116 0.45 -12.10 7.32
C ILE A 116 -0.69 -11.23 7.88
N ASN A 117 -1.64 -11.83 8.61
CA ASN A 117 -2.78 -11.09 9.17
C ASN A 117 -2.31 -10.02 10.17
N LYS A 118 -1.24 -10.30 10.92
CA LYS A 118 -0.58 -9.32 11.79
C LYS A 118 -0.10 -8.10 11.02
N ILE A 119 0.66 -8.32 9.93
CA ILE A 119 1.19 -7.22 9.11
C ILE A 119 0.05 -6.44 8.44
N ALA A 120 -0.94 -7.15 7.89
CA ALA A 120 -2.11 -6.53 7.28
C ALA A 120 -2.89 -5.66 8.29
N ALA A 121 -3.16 -6.17 9.49
CA ALA A 121 -3.89 -5.45 10.52
C ALA A 121 -3.15 -4.17 10.98
N ILE A 122 -1.84 -4.27 11.25
CA ILE A 122 -1.03 -3.12 11.65
C ILE A 122 -0.96 -2.09 10.51
N PHE A 123 -0.66 -2.53 9.29
CA PHE A 123 -0.53 -1.62 8.14
C PHE A 123 -1.86 -0.90 7.84
N SER A 124 -2.96 -1.65 7.73
CA SER A 124 -4.28 -1.07 7.53
C SER A 124 -4.67 -0.11 8.66
N GLY A 125 -4.35 -0.47 9.92
CA GLY A 125 -4.60 0.38 11.07
C GLY A 125 -3.86 1.72 10.99
N VAL A 126 -2.57 1.70 10.62
CA VAL A 126 -1.79 2.92 10.38
C VAL A 126 -2.36 3.76 9.24
N MET A 127 -2.79 3.13 8.13
CA MET A 127 -3.42 3.85 7.02
C MET A 127 -4.74 4.52 7.42
N PHE A 128 -5.55 3.85 8.24
CA PHE A 128 -6.79 4.42 8.80
C PHE A 128 -6.50 5.61 9.72
N LEU A 129 -5.50 5.51 10.60
CA LEU A 129 -5.09 6.59 11.50
C LEU A 129 -4.66 7.85 10.73
N ILE A 130 -3.80 7.68 9.72
CA ILE A 130 -3.32 8.81 8.89
C ILE A 130 -4.48 9.42 8.12
N SER A 131 -5.34 8.60 7.51
CA SER A 131 -6.51 9.05 6.74
C SER A 131 -7.50 9.81 7.62
N GLY A 132 -7.82 9.31 8.81
CA GLY A 132 -8.71 9.96 9.77
C GLY A 132 -8.19 11.34 10.19
N ASN A 133 -6.87 11.52 10.31
CA ASN A 133 -6.27 12.83 10.60
C ASN A 133 -6.41 13.84 9.44
N TYR A 134 -6.51 13.38 8.18
CA TYR A 134 -6.65 14.26 7.02
C TYR A 134 -8.11 14.56 6.65
N MET A 135 -9.05 13.66 6.95
CA MET A 135 -10.47 13.76 6.61
C MET A 135 -11.18 15.09 6.95
N PRO A 136 -11.06 15.64 8.18
CA PRO A 136 -11.84 16.82 8.57
C PRO A 136 -11.25 18.14 8.04
N LYS A 137 -10.16 18.07 7.27
CA LYS A 137 -9.42 19.22 6.76
C LYS A 137 -9.72 19.39 5.27
N LYS A 138 -9.80 20.63 4.81
CA LYS A 138 -9.95 20.92 3.38
C LYS A 138 -8.64 20.60 2.66
N MET A 139 -8.63 19.53 1.87
CA MET A 139 -7.45 19.03 1.16
C MET A 139 -7.47 19.33 -0.33
N VAL A 140 -8.64 19.23 -0.96
CA VAL A 140 -8.88 19.55 -2.37
C VAL A 140 -9.78 20.78 -2.45
N VAL A 141 -9.52 21.69 -3.39
CA VAL A 141 -10.25 22.98 -3.51
C VAL A 141 -11.74 22.78 -3.73
N GLU A 142 -12.09 21.85 -4.63
CA GLU A 142 -13.45 21.56 -5.08
C GLU A 142 -14.25 20.67 -4.12
N GLU A 143 -13.57 19.96 -3.21
CA GLU A 143 -14.23 19.01 -2.30
C GLU A 143 -14.52 19.62 -0.93
N LYS A 144 -15.69 19.29 -0.39
CA LYS A 144 -16.04 19.61 1.00
C LYS A 144 -15.28 18.66 1.93
N PRO A 145 -14.78 19.14 3.08
CA PRO A 145 -14.14 18.27 4.07
C PRO A 145 -15.14 17.24 4.60
N ALA A 146 -14.64 16.06 4.94
CA ALA A 146 -15.46 15.01 5.53
C ALA A 146 -15.91 15.41 6.95
N PRO A 147 -17.06 14.91 7.43
CA PRO A 147 -17.52 15.22 8.77
C PRO A 147 -16.60 14.62 9.84
N ARG A 148 -16.47 15.30 11.00
CA ARG A 148 -15.54 14.91 12.07
C ARG A 148 -15.83 13.53 12.66
N TRP A 149 -17.10 13.12 12.72
CA TRP A 149 -17.45 11.79 13.24
C TRP A 149 -16.84 10.66 12.40
N LEU A 150 -16.73 10.84 11.08
CA LEU A 150 -16.09 9.87 10.18
C LEU A 150 -14.57 9.79 10.44
N ALA A 151 -13.95 10.93 10.72
CA ALA A 151 -12.54 10.99 11.12
C ALA A 151 -12.30 10.23 12.42
N TYR A 152 -13.15 10.40 13.44
CA TYR A 152 -13.06 9.66 14.69
C TYR A 152 -13.29 8.16 14.50
N LEU A 153 -14.23 7.78 13.63
CA LEU A 153 -14.44 6.37 13.27
C LEU A 153 -13.16 5.76 12.67
N PHE A 154 -12.54 6.44 11.70
CA PHE A 154 -11.30 5.99 11.08
C PHE A 154 -10.17 5.85 12.09
N ILE A 155 -10.02 6.81 13.00
CA ILE A 155 -9.02 6.75 14.08
C ILE A 155 -9.31 5.57 15.03
N LEU A 156 -10.56 5.37 15.45
CA LEU A 156 -10.93 4.29 16.35
C LEU A 156 -10.71 2.90 15.72
N VAL A 157 -11.14 2.72 14.47
CA VAL A 157 -10.90 1.49 13.71
C VAL A 157 -9.40 1.27 13.52
N GLY A 158 -8.66 2.33 13.21
CA GLY A 158 -7.22 2.27 13.02
C GLY A 158 -6.46 1.86 14.28
N LEU A 159 -6.77 2.48 15.43
CA LEU A 159 -6.18 2.12 16.72
C LEU A 159 -6.51 0.67 17.09
N THR A 160 -7.77 0.28 16.95
CA THR A 160 -8.20 -1.09 17.22
C THR A 160 -7.43 -2.09 16.35
N ALA A 161 -7.31 -1.85 15.05
CA ALA A 161 -6.58 -2.73 14.14
C ALA A 161 -5.09 -2.84 14.49
N VAL A 162 -4.43 -1.74 14.87
CA VAL A 162 -3.03 -1.77 15.35
C VAL A 162 -2.92 -2.58 16.63
N LEU A 163 -3.79 -2.36 17.62
CA LEU A 163 -3.74 -3.10 18.89
C LEU A 163 -4.00 -4.60 18.68
N VAL A 164 -4.99 -4.96 17.87
CA VAL A 164 -5.26 -6.36 17.50
C VAL A 164 -4.04 -6.96 16.83
N GLY A 165 -3.45 -6.27 15.85
CA GLY A 165 -2.26 -6.75 15.16
C GLY A 165 -1.03 -6.89 16.07
N LEU A 166 -0.85 -6.01 17.07
CA LEU A 166 0.30 -6.08 17.97
C LEU A 166 0.17 -7.18 19.02
N PHE A 167 -1.02 -7.33 19.61
CA PHE A 167 -1.22 -8.12 20.83
C PHE A 167 -2.03 -9.42 20.63
N LEU A 168 -2.83 -9.53 19.57
CA LEU A 168 -3.73 -10.66 19.35
C LEU A 168 -3.36 -11.51 18.13
N LEU A 169 -2.44 -11.03 17.28
CA LEU A 169 -1.91 -11.69 16.09
C LEU A 169 -0.39 -11.76 16.16
#